data_AF-A0A536KFS3-F1
#
_entry.id   AF-A0A536KFS3-F1
#
_cell.length_a   1.000
_cell.length_b   1.000
_cell.length_c   1.000
_cell.angle_alpha   90.00
_cell.angle_beta   90.00
_cell.angle_gamma   90.00
#
_symmetry.space_group_name_H-M   'P 1'
#
loop_
_entity.id
_entity.type
_entity.pdbx_description
1 polymer ?
#
loop_
_entity_poly.entity_id
_entity_poly.type
_entity_poly.pdbx_seq_one_letter_code
_entity_poly.pdbx_strand_id
1 'polypeptide(L)'
;MLRYMASSTSVSHRASVMISHRMQATASIWLDEPYTPRPPLEGRLSSEICIVGAGIAGLSAAWRMLELGVRPVVLDALTVAGGATGRNGGFFMAGVAPRYDEACRLWGPEVAARRYRATLDSQLDLLAFAGEVCARD
;
A
#
# COMPACT_ATOMS: atom_id res chain seq x y z
N MET A 1 17.61 56.48 -26.70
CA MET A 1 19.02 56.44 -27.17
C MET A 1 19.61 55.17 -26.56
N LEU A 2 19.90 54.04 -27.23
CA LEU A 2 20.01 53.63 -28.63
C LEU A 2 19.12 52.38 -28.92
N ARG A 3 18.85 52.14 -30.20
CA ARG A 3 18.17 50.96 -30.76
C ARG A 3 19.17 49.83 -31.04
N TYR A 4 18.70 48.58 -31.00
CA TYR A 4 19.26 47.51 -31.82
C TYR A 4 18.10 46.70 -32.44
N MET A 5 18.05 46.67 -33.78
CA MET A 5 17.21 45.75 -34.57
C MET A 5 18.14 44.68 -35.15
N ALA A 6 17.74 43.41 -35.08
CA ALA A 6 18.14 42.41 -36.05
C ALA A 6 16.95 41.47 -36.32
N SER A 7 16.83 41.12 -37.59
CA SER A 7 15.70 40.58 -38.34
C SER A 7 15.11 39.25 -37.88
N SER A 8 13.82 39.10 -38.19
CA SER A 8 13.05 37.87 -38.17
C SER A 8 13.60 36.80 -39.12
N THR A 9 13.81 35.59 -38.61
CA THR A 9 13.73 34.37 -39.42
C THR A 9 12.98 33.32 -38.60
N SER A 10 11.81 32.90 -39.09
CA SER A 10 11.00 31.85 -38.48
C SER A 10 11.71 30.51 -38.59
N VAL A 11 11.92 29.84 -37.47
CA VAL A 11 12.22 28.41 -37.43
C VAL A 11 11.19 27.78 -36.51
N SER A 12 10.19 27.11 -37.09
CA SER A 12 9.20 26.31 -36.36
C SER A 12 9.88 25.03 -35.86
N HIS A 13 10.22 25.00 -34.58
CA HIS A 13 10.71 23.83 -33.84
C HIS A 13 10.09 23.97 -32.44
N ARG A 14 9.34 23.04 -31.86
CA ARG A 14 9.12 21.60 -32.05
C ARG A 14 7.66 21.31 -31.72
N ALA A 15 7.07 20.32 -32.36
CA ALA A 15 5.89 19.65 -31.80
C ALA A 15 6.26 19.14 -30.41
N SER A 16 5.58 19.64 -29.37
CA SER A 16 5.63 19.04 -28.04
C SER A 16 4.97 17.67 -28.18
N VAL A 17 5.78 16.61 -28.31
CA VAL A 17 5.29 15.27 -28.07
C VAL A 17 4.96 15.24 -26.59
N MET A 18 3.68 15.43 -26.25
CA MET A 18 3.18 15.04 -24.94
C MET A 18 3.24 13.52 -24.92
N ILE A 19 4.36 12.98 -24.45
CA ILE A 19 4.42 11.59 -24.05
C ILE A 19 3.53 11.51 -22.82
N SER A 20 2.24 11.26 -23.03
CA SER A 20 1.39 10.70 -21.98
C SER A 20 1.99 9.34 -21.67
N HIS A 21 2.94 9.30 -20.73
CA HIS A 21 3.22 8.08 -20.00
C HIS A 21 1.93 7.76 -19.27
N ARG A 22 1.00 7.05 -19.94
CA ARG A 22 0.27 6.03 -19.21
C ARG A 22 1.36 5.13 -18.67
N MET A 23 1.77 5.35 -17.43
CA MET A 23 2.40 4.31 -16.65
C MET A 23 1.41 3.17 -16.68
N GLN A 24 1.62 2.23 -17.59
CA GLN A 24 0.98 0.94 -17.51
C GLN A 24 1.70 0.29 -16.33
N ALA A 25 1.20 0.59 -15.14
CA ALA A 25 1.75 0.07 -13.91
C ALA A 25 1.69 -1.45 -14.03
N THR A 26 2.84 -2.11 -13.92
CA THR A 26 2.89 -3.56 -13.80
C THR A 26 1.97 -3.95 -12.66
N ALA A 27 0.88 -4.66 -12.98
CA ALA A 27 -0.01 -5.21 -11.98
C ALA A 27 0.68 -6.44 -11.39
N SER A 28 0.65 -6.56 -10.07
CA SER A 28 1.15 -7.77 -9.42
C SER A 28 0.19 -8.93 -9.70
N ILE A 29 0.72 -10.15 -9.82
CA ILE A 29 -0.09 -11.33 -10.15
C ILE A 29 -1.22 -11.61 -9.13
N TRP A 30 -1.03 -11.25 -7.86
CA TRP A 30 -2.06 -11.35 -6.82
C TRP A 30 -3.11 -10.23 -6.86
N LEU A 31 -3.03 -9.31 -7.83
CA LEU A 31 -4.06 -8.33 -8.16
C LEU A 31 -4.69 -8.59 -9.54
N ASP A 32 -4.38 -9.72 -10.17
CA ASP A 32 -4.82 -10.06 -11.53
C ASP A 32 -6.30 -10.53 -11.56
N GLU A 33 -6.90 -10.79 -10.39
CA GLU A 33 -8.33 -11.03 -10.30
C GLU A 33 -9.14 -9.76 -10.66
N PRO A 34 -10.30 -9.90 -11.36
CA PRO A 34 -11.13 -8.76 -11.72
C PRO A 34 -11.66 -8.02 -10.49
N TYR A 35 -10.97 -6.96 -10.09
CA TYR A 35 -11.45 -6.05 -9.05
C TYR A 35 -12.18 -4.86 -9.68
N THR A 36 -13.41 -4.62 -9.24
CA THR A 36 -14.15 -3.40 -9.59
C THR A 36 -13.98 -2.37 -8.48
N PRO A 37 -13.35 -1.20 -8.75
CA PRO A 37 -13.24 -0.13 -7.77
C PRO A 37 -14.58 0.29 -7.20
N ARG A 38 -14.62 0.46 -5.88
CA ARG A 38 -15.73 1.14 -5.22
C ARG A 38 -15.83 2.57 -5.75
N PRO A 39 -17.05 3.11 -5.92
CA PRO A 39 -17.21 4.49 -6.35
C PRO A 39 -16.54 5.45 -5.34
N PRO A 40 -16.04 6.62 -5.80
CA PRO A 40 -15.57 7.66 -4.90
C PRO A 40 -16.63 8.03 -3.87
N LEU A 41 -16.19 8.39 -2.65
CA LEU A 41 -17.11 8.92 -1.65
C LEU A 41 -17.63 10.28 -2.12
N GLU A 42 -18.94 10.39 -2.28
CA GLU A 42 -19.62 11.64 -2.56
C GLU A 42 -20.17 12.25 -1.26
N GLY A 43 -19.98 13.56 -1.09
CA GLY A 43 -20.52 14.28 0.06
C GLY A 43 -19.84 13.92 1.38
N ARG A 44 -20.65 13.80 2.45
CA ARG A 44 -20.16 13.60 3.82
C ARG A 44 -20.71 12.30 4.39
N LEU A 45 -19.81 11.47 4.90
CA LEU A 45 -20.12 10.26 5.66
C LEU A 45 -19.79 10.49 7.13
N SER A 46 -20.65 9.99 8.03
CA SER A 46 -20.39 9.97 9.47
C SER A 46 -20.20 8.52 9.92
N SER A 47 -19.19 8.30 10.75
CA SER A 47 -18.84 6.98 11.29
C SER A 47 -18.20 7.15 12.65
N GLU A 48 -18.41 6.19 13.55
CA GLU A 48 -17.72 6.16 14.84
C GLU A 48 -16.22 5.92 14.68
N ILE A 49 -15.85 5.10 13.68
CA ILE A 49 -14.46 4.79 13.35
C ILE A 49 -14.25 4.92 11.84
N CYS A 50 -13.25 5.72 11.46
CA CYS A 50 -12.76 5.85 10.10
C CYS A 50 -11.30 5.38 10.03
N ILE A 51 -11.03 4.41 9.15
CA ILE A 51 -9.70 3.90 8.83
C ILE A 51 -9.25 4.54 7.52
N VAL A 52 -8.05 5.13 7.53
CA VAL A 52 -7.44 5.72 6.33
C VAL A 52 -6.39 4.77 5.78
N GLY A 53 -6.65 4.26 4.57
CA GLY A 53 -5.83 3.30 3.84
C GLY A 53 -6.44 1.89 3.82
N ALA A 54 -6.75 1.39 2.62
CA ALA A 54 -7.19 0.01 2.35
C ALA A 54 -6.01 -0.90 1.96
N GLY A 55 -4.86 -0.71 2.63
CA GLY A 55 -3.75 -1.65 2.62
C GLY A 55 -3.91 -2.73 3.70
N ILE A 56 -2.94 -3.65 3.79
CA ILE A 56 -2.99 -4.77 4.74
C ILE A 56 -3.22 -4.31 6.18
N ALA A 57 -2.51 -3.29 6.65
CA ALA A 57 -2.67 -2.79 8.03
C ALA A 57 -4.09 -2.27 8.30
N GLY A 58 -4.64 -1.47 7.38
CA GLY A 58 -5.99 -0.91 7.53
C GLY A 58 -7.08 -1.98 7.44
N LEU A 59 -6.95 -2.93 6.51
CA LEU A 59 -7.91 -4.02 6.35
C LEU A 59 -7.82 -5.05 7.49
N SER A 60 -6.63 -5.35 8.00
CA SER A 60 -6.48 -6.19 9.20
C SER A 60 -7.10 -5.52 10.43
N ALA A 61 -6.94 -4.20 10.59
CA ALA A 61 -7.62 -3.47 11.65
C ALA A 61 -9.15 -3.50 11.47
N ALA A 62 -9.65 -3.28 10.25
CA ALA A 62 -11.07 -3.34 9.94
C ALA A 62 -11.66 -4.73 10.21
N TRP A 63 -10.97 -5.80 9.80
CA TRP A 63 -11.34 -7.18 10.07
C TRP A 63 -11.49 -7.43 11.56
N ARG A 64 -10.48 -7.04 12.35
CA ARG A 64 -10.53 -7.22 13.80
C ARG A 64 -11.67 -6.45 14.46
N MET A 65 -11.99 -5.25 13.96
CA MET A 65 -13.14 -4.48 14.44
C MET A 65 -14.46 -5.19 14.13
N LEU A 66 -14.59 -5.77 12.93
CA LEU A 66 -15.79 -6.53 12.55
C LEU A 66 -16.00 -7.75 13.47
N GLU A 67 -14.93 -8.47 13.84
CA GLU A 67 -15.00 -9.57 14.81
C GLU A 67 -15.48 -9.11 16.20
N LEU A 68 -15.19 -7.85 16.56
CA LEU A 68 -15.65 -7.23 17.81
C LEU A 68 -17.05 -6.60 17.69
N GLY A 69 -17.74 -6.79 16.56
CA GLY A 69 -19.08 -6.25 16.31
C GLY A 69 -19.10 -4.76 15.91
N VAL A 70 -17.93 -4.17 15.66
CA VAL A 70 -17.80 -2.76 15.27
C VAL A 70 -17.68 -2.66 13.75
N ARG A 71 -18.40 -1.71 13.14
CA ARG A 71 -18.42 -1.51 11.68
C ARG A 71 -17.69 -0.22 11.30
N PRO A 72 -16.38 -0.28 11.02
CA PRO A 72 -15.63 0.90 10.59
C PRO A 72 -15.92 1.25 9.13
N VAL A 73 -15.66 2.50 8.79
CA VAL A 73 -15.52 2.96 7.40
C VAL A 73 -14.04 2.91 7.02
N VAL A 74 -13.71 2.38 5.84
CA VAL A 74 -12.34 2.43 5.28
C VAL A 74 -12.35 3.34 4.07
N LEU A 75 -11.43 4.32 4.04
CA LEU A 75 -11.23 5.21 2.90
C LEU A 75 -9.82 5.03 2.34
N ASP A 76 -9.69 4.90 1.02
CA ASP A 76 -8.41 4.84 0.34
C ASP A 76 -8.39 5.82 -0.84
N ALA A 77 -7.24 6.43 -1.10
CA ALA A 77 -7.08 7.39 -2.20
C ALA A 77 -6.94 6.73 -3.58
N LEU A 78 -6.64 5.43 -3.62
CA LEU A 78 -6.45 4.64 -4.82
C LEU A 78 -7.53 3.56 -4.90
N THR A 79 -7.17 2.34 -4.52
CA THR A 79 -7.99 1.14 -4.56
C THR A 79 -7.54 0.21 -3.45
N VAL A 80 -8.32 -0.82 -3.15
CA VAL A 80 -7.91 -1.91 -2.25
C VAL A 80 -6.54 -2.42 -2.68
N ALA A 81 -5.61 -2.46 -1.73
CA ALA A 81 -4.21 -2.83 -1.94
C ALA A 81 -3.45 -2.00 -2.99
N GLY A 82 -3.97 -0.86 -3.46
CA GLY A 82 -3.36 -0.04 -4.53
C GLY A 82 -2.01 0.61 -4.19
N GLY A 83 -1.54 0.49 -2.95
CA GLY A 83 -0.27 1.03 -2.45
C GLY A 83 0.84 -0.01 -2.31
N ALA A 84 1.58 0.08 -1.21
CA ALA A 84 2.70 -0.83 -0.91
C ALA A 84 2.26 -2.30 -0.75
N THR A 85 1.07 -2.55 -0.21
CA THR A 85 0.52 -3.91 -0.04
C THR A 85 0.42 -4.66 -1.38
N GLY A 86 -0.24 -4.07 -2.37
CA GLY A 86 -0.41 -4.72 -3.66
C GLY A 86 0.84 -4.76 -4.52
N ARG A 87 1.85 -3.93 -4.23
CA ARG A 87 3.15 -3.90 -4.93
C ARG A 87 4.30 -4.50 -4.12
N ASN A 88 4.02 -5.23 -3.04
CA ASN A 88 5.08 -5.84 -2.24
C ASN A 88 5.75 -7.01 -3.01
N GLY A 89 6.91 -7.47 -2.58
CA GLY A 89 7.59 -8.60 -3.21
C GLY A 89 7.10 -9.99 -2.76
N GLY A 90 5.94 -10.07 -2.11
CA GLY A 90 5.50 -11.30 -1.43
C GLY A 90 6.28 -11.62 -0.16
N PHE A 91 6.98 -10.64 0.43
CA PHE A 91 7.76 -10.86 1.65
C PHE A 91 6.85 -11.21 2.83
N PHE A 92 6.96 -12.45 3.28
CA PHE A 92 6.32 -12.93 4.48
C PHE A 92 7.39 -13.38 5.46
N MET A 93 7.83 -12.46 6.32
CA MET A 93 8.99 -12.65 7.21
C MET A 93 8.62 -12.36 8.66
N ALA A 94 9.16 -13.15 9.58
CA ALA A 94 9.18 -12.80 10.99
C ALA A 94 10.24 -11.74 11.27
N GLY A 95 9.96 -10.87 12.24
CA GLY A 95 10.81 -9.76 12.63
C GLY A 95 10.17 -8.40 12.39
N VAL A 96 10.87 -7.37 12.84
CA VAL A 96 10.50 -5.96 12.69
C VAL A 96 11.31 -5.32 11.55
N ALA A 97 11.03 -4.06 11.23
CA ALA A 97 11.77 -3.36 10.17
C ALA A 97 13.30 -3.26 10.42
N PRO A 98 13.80 -2.93 11.64
CA PRO A 98 15.23 -2.99 11.92
C PRO A 98 15.77 -4.42 11.94
N ARG A 99 17.06 -4.60 11.62
CA ARG A 99 17.74 -5.89 11.82
C ARG A 99 17.72 -6.25 13.32
N TYR A 100 17.76 -7.54 13.65
CA TYR A 100 17.60 -7.97 15.04
C TYR A 100 18.66 -7.37 15.98
N ASP A 101 19.91 -7.26 15.55
CA ASP A 101 20.98 -6.63 16.33
C ASP A 101 20.75 -5.13 16.56
N GLU A 102 20.16 -4.44 15.57
CA GLU A 102 19.74 -3.05 15.69
C GLU A 102 18.54 -2.90 16.63
N ALA A 103 17.54 -3.78 16.52
CA ALA A 103 16.40 -3.81 17.42
C ALA A 103 16.83 -4.04 18.88
N CYS A 104 17.80 -4.91 19.13
CA CYS A 104 18.40 -5.10 20.46
C CYS A 104 19.05 -3.83 20.99
N ARG A 105 19.74 -3.06 20.14
CA ARG A 105 20.34 -1.77 20.53
C ARG A 105 19.30 -0.70 20.81
N LEU A 106 18.23 -0.66 20.02
CA LEU A 106 17.18 0.36 20.13
C LEU A 106 16.23 0.12 21.31
N TRP A 107 15.90 -1.14 21.60
CA TRP A 107 14.82 -1.47 22.55
C TRP A 107 15.23 -2.41 23.69
N GLY A 108 16.49 -2.89 23.69
CA GLY A 108 16.96 -3.93 24.60
C GLY A 108 16.65 -5.34 24.08
N PRO A 109 17.49 -6.33 24.42
CA PRO A 109 17.40 -7.68 23.87
C PRO A 109 16.09 -8.39 24.24
N GLU A 110 15.53 -8.15 25.43
CA GLU A 110 14.28 -8.78 25.87
C GLU A 110 13.09 -8.27 25.04
N VAL A 111 13.03 -6.97 24.76
CA VAL A 111 11.94 -6.38 23.96
C VAL A 111 12.07 -6.78 22.50
N ALA A 112 13.29 -6.79 21.96
CA ALA A 112 13.56 -7.26 20.61
C ALA A 112 13.14 -8.73 20.43
N ALA A 113 13.54 -9.61 21.35
CA ALA A 113 13.16 -11.02 21.35
C ALA A 113 11.64 -11.21 21.43
N ARG A 114 10.97 -10.47 22.32
CA ARG A 114 9.50 -10.55 22.46
C ARG A 114 8.78 -10.13 21.19
N ARG A 115 9.20 -9.03 20.55
CA ARG A 115 8.60 -8.56 19.29
C ARG A 115 8.85 -9.54 18.16
N TYR A 116 10.06 -10.08 18.05
CA TYR A 116 10.38 -11.09 17.05
C TYR A 116 9.50 -12.34 17.23
N ARG A 117 9.37 -12.84 18.46
CA ARG A 117 8.51 -13.99 18.77
C ARG A 117 7.06 -13.74 18.40
N ALA A 118 6.50 -12.57 18.77
CA ALA A 118 5.12 -12.23 18.41
C ALA A 118 4.90 -12.24 16.89
N THR A 119 5.84 -11.73 16.10
CA THR A 119 5.74 -11.78 14.63
C THR A 119 5.91 -13.19 14.06
N LEU A 120 6.71 -14.04 14.69
CA LEU A 120 6.86 -15.44 14.32
C LEU A 120 5.57 -16.22 14.62
N ASP A 121 4.97 -15.99 15.78
CA ASP A 121 3.69 -16.62 16.15
C ASP A 121 2.60 -16.22 15.13
N SER A 122 2.50 -14.93 14.80
CA SER A 122 1.57 -14.46 13.73
C SER A 122 1.87 -15.09 12.36
N GLN A 123 3.15 -15.34 12.06
CA GLN A 123 3.55 -16.01 10.82
C GLN A 123 3.03 -17.45 10.78
N LEU A 124 3.18 -18.18 11.89
CA LEU A 124 2.73 -19.56 12.03
C LEU A 124 1.20 -19.67 11.98
N ASP A 125 0.50 -18.76 12.65
CA ASP A 125 -0.96 -18.70 12.62
C ASP A 125 -1.50 -18.53 11.19
N LEU A 126 -0.89 -17.63 10.41
CA LEU A 126 -1.29 -17.43 9.02
C LEU A 126 -0.96 -18.64 8.14
N LEU A 127 0.15 -19.33 8.37
CA LEU A 127 0.47 -20.58 7.65
C LEU A 127 -0.53 -21.69 7.96
N ALA A 128 -0.95 -21.82 9.23
CA ALA A 128 -1.99 -22.75 9.62
C ALA A 128 -3.31 -22.42 8.92
N PHE A 129 -3.74 -21.16 8.98
CA PHE A 129 -4.95 -20.69 8.29
C PHE A 129 -4.87 -20.91 6.76
N ALA A 130 -3.74 -20.61 6.12
CA ALA A 130 -3.54 -20.84 4.69
C ALA A 130 -3.69 -22.32 4.32
N GLY A 131 -3.31 -23.23 5.21
CA GLY A 131 -3.54 -24.67 5.08
C GLY A 131 -5.01 -25.06 5.16
N GLU A 132 -5.81 -24.35 5.96
CA GLU A 132 -7.25 -24.60 6.14
C GLU A 132 -8.08 -24.10 4.94
N VAL A 133 -7.74 -22.94 4.37
CA VAL A 133 -8.51 -22.34 3.27
C VAL A 133 -8.14 -22.85 1.89
N CYS A 134 -7.36 -23.94 1.81
CA CYS A 134 -6.84 -24.50 0.56
C CYS A 134 -6.25 -23.42 -0.35
N ALA A 135 -5.22 -22.69 0.10
CA ALA A 135 -4.39 -21.86 -0.79
C ALA A 135 -3.51 -22.71 -1.76
N ARG A 136 -4.04 -23.85 -2.20
CA ARG A 136 -3.57 -24.78 -3.23
C ARG A 136 -4.82 -25.30 -3.95
N ASP A 137 -5.20 -24.65 -5.05
CA ASP A 137 -4.79 -25.01 -6.42
C ASP A 137 -4.99 -23.80 -7.35
#